data_AF-A0A3Q0RGC4-F1
#
_entry.id   AF-A0A3Q0RGC4-F1
#
_cell.length_a   1.000
_cell.length_b   1.000
_cell.length_c   1.000
_cell.angle_alpha   90.00
_cell.angle_beta   90.00
_cell.angle_gamma   90.00
#
_symmetry.space_group_name_H-M   'P 1'
#
loop_
_entity.id
_entity.type
_entity.pdbx_description
1 polymer ?
#
loop_
_entity_poly.entity_id
_entity_poly.type
_entity_poly.pdbx_seq_one_letter_code
_entity_poly.pdbx_strand_id
1 'polypeptide(L)'
;MEFEHDIKYLEADSWSGMVDKKFLKTLKKDEIKRQDVIYELYQTEAHHVRTLKIMSEVYYKGLQKELQLDAQTLKKIFPVLDELGEMHTEFLSLLLDRKRAASAERQNSNNFLICSIGDVLVKQFSGCSSVRMKKIYGKFCSRHNEAVNLYKELHAKDKRFQAFIKKTMSSSVVRRLSIPECILLVTQRITKYPVLIQRILQHTRGKSEDPQQRVFHSARVRHIHQCVKVIKEFCVLPDLRCNTRCLVSFENLFLAISSLHIFVLLSAVSHDSPVQSFPSSSLRWRKGRGRRVTGPAQD
;
A
#
# COMPACT_ATOMS: atom_id res chain seq x y z
N MET A 1 10.28 8.78 16.78
CA MET A 1 10.76 8.50 15.41
C MET A 1 9.88 9.30 14.45
N GLU A 2 10.47 10.15 13.61
CA GLU A 2 9.83 11.19 12.77
C GLU A 2 8.71 10.69 11.82
N PHE A 3 8.51 9.38 11.72
CA PHE A 3 7.69 8.71 10.70
C PHE A 3 6.22 8.51 11.08
N GLU A 4 5.86 8.69 12.35
CA GLU A 4 4.47 8.59 12.79
C GLU A 4 3.66 9.85 12.46
N HIS A 5 4.32 11.00 12.38
CA HIS A 5 3.64 12.29 12.25
C HIS A 5 3.00 12.46 10.87
N ASP A 6 3.66 12.05 9.79
CA ASP A 6 3.11 12.15 8.43
C ASP A 6 2.01 11.12 8.14
N ILE A 7 2.00 10.01 8.88
CA ILE A 7 1.07 8.88 8.67
C ILE A 7 -0.18 9.02 9.54
N LYS A 8 -0.10 9.77 10.65
CA LYS A 8 -1.29 10.20 11.41
C LYS A 8 -2.29 11.02 10.57
N TYR A 9 -1.88 11.59 9.44
CA TYR A 9 -2.80 12.29 8.51
C TYR A 9 -3.58 11.38 7.55
N LEU A 10 -3.48 10.05 7.68
CA LEU A 10 -4.19 9.06 6.86
C LEU A 10 -5.32 8.34 7.63
N GLU A 11 -5.85 8.93 8.70
CA GLU A 11 -6.85 8.31 9.57
C GLU A 11 -8.20 8.02 8.88
N ALA A 12 -8.51 8.74 7.78
CA ALA A 12 -9.77 8.54 7.07
C ALA A 12 -9.61 7.60 5.88
N ASP A 13 -10.53 6.63 5.79
CA ASP A 13 -10.56 5.59 4.75
C ASP A 13 -10.77 6.15 3.32
N SER A 14 -11.42 7.31 3.20
CA SER A 14 -11.77 7.92 1.92
C SER A 14 -11.71 9.45 1.99
N TRP A 15 -11.66 10.09 0.82
CA TRP A 15 -11.71 11.55 0.74
C TRP A 15 -13.06 12.05 1.21
N SER A 16 -14.13 11.39 0.77
CA SER A 16 -15.49 11.68 1.20
C SER A 16 -15.72 11.49 2.70
N GLY A 17 -14.94 10.64 3.38
CA GLY A 17 -14.94 10.54 4.84
C GLY A 17 -14.29 11.73 5.57
N MET A 18 -13.39 12.47 4.92
CA MET A 18 -12.67 13.60 5.54
C MET A 18 -13.37 14.95 5.40
N VAL A 19 -14.16 15.13 4.34
CA VAL A 19 -14.76 16.42 4.00
C VAL A 19 -16.18 16.57 4.57
N ASP A 20 -16.64 17.81 4.71
CA ASP A 20 -17.93 18.10 5.32
C ASP A 20 -19.10 17.53 4.51
N LYS A 21 -20.06 16.91 5.19
CA LYS A 21 -21.27 16.36 4.54
C LYS A 21 -22.06 17.41 3.74
N LYS A 22 -22.07 18.67 4.21
CA LYS A 22 -22.71 19.78 3.47
C LYS A 22 -21.97 20.06 2.17
N PHE A 23 -20.64 20.05 2.19
CA PHE A 23 -19.81 20.24 1.01
C PHE A 23 -19.98 19.10 0.00
N LEU A 24 -20.01 17.84 0.46
CA LEU A 24 -20.26 16.69 -0.41
C LEU A 24 -21.57 16.79 -1.22
N LYS A 25 -22.64 17.28 -0.60
CA LYS A 25 -23.94 17.44 -1.27
C LYS A 25 -23.90 18.46 -2.41
N THR A 26 -22.92 19.36 -2.43
CA THR A 26 -22.72 20.33 -3.53
C THR A 26 -22.03 19.72 -4.74
N LEU A 27 -21.37 18.56 -4.58
CA LEU A 27 -20.58 17.93 -5.62
C LEU A 27 -21.37 16.86 -6.39
N LYS A 28 -21.01 16.69 -7.66
CA LYS A 28 -21.55 15.62 -8.50
C LYS A 28 -20.92 14.28 -8.11
N LYS A 29 -21.68 13.19 -8.25
CA LYS A 29 -21.22 11.83 -7.90
C LYS A 29 -19.87 11.45 -8.54
N ASP A 30 -19.64 11.80 -9.80
CA ASP A 30 -18.36 11.50 -10.47
C ASP A 30 -17.19 12.31 -9.89
N GLU A 31 -17.43 13.53 -9.43
CA GLU A 31 -16.37 14.34 -8.81
C GLU A 31 -15.99 13.75 -7.46
N ILE A 32 -16.96 13.30 -6.66
CA ILE A 32 -16.71 12.59 -5.39
C ILE A 32 -15.84 11.35 -5.66
N LYS A 33 -16.25 10.50 -6.63
CA LYS A 33 -15.47 9.31 -7.02
C LYS A 33 -14.07 9.68 -7.49
N ARG A 34 -13.91 10.75 -8.28
CA ARG A 34 -12.60 11.23 -8.74
C ARG A 34 -11.71 11.62 -7.55
N GLN A 35 -12.24 12.37 -6.59
CA GLN A 35 -11.48 12.75 -5.40
C GLN A 35 -11.12 11.54 -4.53
N ASP A 36 -12.03 10.58 -4.37
CA ASP A 36 -11.76 9.33 -3.64
C ASP A 36 -10.61 8.54 -4.28
N VAL A 37 -10.57 8.40 -5.61
CA VAL A 37 -9.47 7.69 -6.30
C VAL A 37 -8.15 8.48 -6.23
N ILE A 38 -8.18 9.81 -6.32
CA ILE A 38 -6.97 10.64 -6.12
C ILE A 38 -6.43 10.48 -4.69
N TYR A 39 -7.32 10.43 -3.71
CA TYR A 39 -6.93 10.22 -2.32
C TYR A 39 -6.43 8.79 -2.08
N GLU A 40 -7.01 7.77 -2.74
CA GLU A 40 -6.48 6.41 -2.75
C GLU A 40 -5.04 6.36 -3.31
N LEU A 41 -4.76 7.08 -4.41
CA LEU A 41 -3.40 7.20 -4.95
C LEU A 41 -2.43 7.78 -3.91
N TYR A 42 -2.83 8.87 -3.24
CA TYR A 42 -2.06 9.51 -2.19
C TYR A 42 -1.81 8.58 -0.99
N GLN A 43 -2.87 8.00 -0.43
CA GLN A 43 -2.77 7.09 0.71
C GLN A 43 -1.87 5.90 0.40
N THR A 44 -2.08 5.25 -0.74
CA THR A 44 -1.30 4.07 -1.13
C THR A 44 0.15 4.41 -1.46
N GLU A 45 0.44 5.64 -1.90
CA GLU A 45 1.82 6.13 -2.06
C GLU A 45 2.50 6.36 -0.71
N ALA A 46 1.81 7.02 0.23
CA ALA A 46 2.33 7.21 1.58
C ALA A 46 2.60 5.87 2.29
N HIS A 47 1.73 4.89 2.12
CA HIS A 47 1.95 3.52 2.58
C HIS A 47 3.18 2.87 1.94
N HIS A 48 3.37 3.05 0.63
CA HIS A 48 4.53 2.50 -0.06
C HIS A 48 5.84 3.14 0.41
N VAL A 49 5.88 4.47 0.58
CA VAL A 49 7.02 5.19 1.18
C VAL A 49 7.29 4.70 2.60
N ARG A 50 6.24 4.44 3.40
CA ARG A 50 6.41 3.82 4.73
C ARG A 50 7.10 2.46 4.64
N THR A 51 6.67 1.60 3.71
CA THR A 51 7.29 0.28 3.51
C THR A 51 8.77 0.42 3.16
N LEU A 52 9.13 1.33 2.24
CA LEU A 52 10.53 1.60 1.88
C LEU A 52 11.35 2.12 3.08
N LYS A 53 10.76 3.01 3.89
CA LYS A 53 11.39 3.49 5.14
C LYS A 53 11.58 2.37 6.15
N ILE A 54 10.62 1.45 6.31
CA ILE A 54 10.79 0.26 7.18
C ILE A 54 11.94 -0.62 6.66
N MET A 55 11.99 -0.87 5.36
CA MET A 55 13.10 -1.62 4.74
C MET A 55 14.45 -0.98 5.02
N SER A 56 14.55 0.36 4.97
CA SER A 56 15.82 1.07 5.17
C SER A 56 16.17 1.24 6.65
N GLU A 57 15.27 1.84 7.43
CA GLU A 57 15.54 2.28 8.80
C GLU A 57 15.50 1.14 9.82
N VAL A 58 14.65 0.13 9.58
CA VAL A 58 14.47 -0.99 10.51
C VAL A 58 15.30 -2.19 10.04
N TYR A 59 15.06 -2.67 8.82
CA TYR A 59 15.73 -3.88 8.36
C TYR A 59 17.18 -3.63 7.96
N TYR A 60 17.45 -2.77 6.98
CA TYR A 60 18.81 -2.53 6.49
C TYR A 60 19.74 -2.04 7.61
N LYS A 61 19.37 -0.96 8.31
CA LYS A 61 20.20 -0.41 9.40
C LYS A 61 20.28 -1.35 10.61
N GLY A 62 19.20 -2.06 10.95
CA GLY A 62 19.20 -3.03 12.04
C GLY A 62 20.13 -4.21 11.76
N LEU A 63 20.05 -4.80 10.57
CA LEU A 63 20.95 -5.88 10.13
C LEU A 63 22.41 -5.40 10.06
N GLN A 64 22.65 -4.17 9.61
CA GLN A 64 23.99 -3.59 9.60
C GLN A 64 24.56 -3.38 11.01
N LYS A 65 23.76 -2.87 11.95
CA LYS A 65 24.23 -2.51 13.30
C LYS A 65 24.27 -3.69 14.27
N GLU A 66 23.22 -4.51 14.31
CA GLU A 66 23.09 -5.62 15.27
C GLU A 66 23.81 -6.90 14.80
N LEU A 67 23.83 -7.17 13.50
CA LEU A 67 24.43 -8.39 12.94
C LEU A 67 25.75 -8.13 12.19
N GLN A 68 26.12 -6.86 11.99
CA GLN A 68 27.34 -6.47 11.26
C GLN A 68 27.43 -7.12 9.87
N LEU A 69 26.28 -7.32 9.21
CA LEU A 69 26.27 -7.80 7.83
C LEU A 69 26.98 -6.79 6.93
N ASP A 70 27.82 -7.30 6.05
CA ASP A 70 28.58 -6.46 5.13
C ASP A 70 27.67 -5.77 4.11
N ALA A 71 28.14 -4.63 3.60
CA ALA A 71 27.36 -3.82 2.68
C ALA A 71 27.03 -4.54 1.35
N GLN A 72 27.83 -5.51 0.91
CA GLN A 72 27.53 -6.26 -0.32
C GLN A 72 26.38 -7.23 -0.10
N THR A 73 26.37 -7.95 1.01
CA THR A 73 25.24 -8.81 1.41
C THR A 73 23.96 -8.01 1.56
N LEU A 74 24.01 -6.85 2.22
CA LEU A 74 22.83 -5.98 2.36
C LEU A 74 22.34 -5.44 1.01
N LYS A 75 23.23 -5.07 0.08
CA LYS A 75 22.87 -4.64 -1.29
C LYS A 75 22.29 -5.74 -2.16
N LYS A 76 22.51 -7.02 -1.81
CA LYS A 76 21.85 -8.16 -2.46
C LYS A 76 20.42 -8.34 -1.95
N ILE A 77 20.17 -8.16 -0.64
CA ILE A 77 18.83 -8.25 -0.05
C ILE A 77 17.98 -7.01 -0.41
N PHE A 78 18.58 -5.83 -0.41
CA PHE A 78 17.92 -4.53 -0.63
C PHE A 78 18.56 -3.77 -1.80
N PRO A 79 18.43 -4.26 -3.04
CA PRO A 79 19.01 -3.57 -4.20
C PRO A 79 18.36 -2.20 -4.38
N VAL A 80 19.14 -1.16 -4.68
CA VAL A 80 18.65 0.20 -5.04
C VAL A 80 17.61 0.81 -4.09
N LEU A 81 17.64 0.45 -2.80
CA LEU A 81 16.64 0.86 -1.83
C LEU A 81 16.60 2.38 -1.63
N ASP A 82 17.76 3.04 -1.58
CA ASP A 82 17.85 4.50 -1.43
C ASP A 82 17.23 5.21 -2.65
N GLU A 83 17.61 4.79 -3.86
CA GLU A 83 17.08 5.35 -5.11
C GLU A 83 15.55 5.17 -5.23
N LEU A 84 15.01 4.03 -4.77
CA LEU A 84 13.57 3.80 -4.66
C LEU A 84 12.92 4.74 -3.64
N GLY A 85 13.50 4.83 -2.44
CA GLY A 85 13.03 5.68 -1.35
C GLY A 85 12.94 7.15 -1.77
N GLU A 86 13.99 7.67 -2.38
CA GLU A 86 14.04 9.04 -2.91
C GLU A 86 12.96 9.28 -3.97
N MET A 87 12.89 8.44 -5.00
CA MET A 87 11.92 8.58 -6.10
C MET A 87 10.47 8.60 -5.62
N HIS A 88 10.10 7.72 -4.69
CA HIS A 88 8.74 7.65 -4.15
C HIS A 88 8.44 8.77 -3.15
N THR A 89 9.45 9.22 -2.39
CA THR A 89 9.30 10.37 -1.48
C THR A 89 9.15 11.68 -2.27
N GLU A 90 9.90 11.86 -3.36
CA GLU A 90 9.73 12.98 -4.30
C GLU A 90 8.31 13.00 -4.88
N PHE A 91 7.79 11.85 -5.32
CA PHE A 91 6.43 11.77 -5.86
C PHE A 91 5.37 12.07 -4.80
N LEU A 92 5.50 11.51 -3.60
CA LEU A 92 4.61 11.79 -2.48
C LEU A 92 4.58 13.29 -2.13
N SER A 93 5.75 13.95 -2.13
CA SER A 93 5.85 15.39 -1.91
C SER A 93 5.05 16.19 -2.93
N LEU A 94 5.12 15.83 -4.23
CA LEU A 94 4.32 16.49 -5.27
C LEU A 94 2.80 16.33 -5.05
N LEU A 95 2.36 15.15 -4.57
CA LEU A 95 0.96 14.90 -4.22
C LEU A 95 0.54 15.73 -3.01
N LEU A 96 1.39 15.83 -1.99
CA LEU A 96 1.17 16.63 -0.79
C LEU A 96 1.10 18.13 -1.10
N ASP A 97 2.02 18.64 -1.93
CA ASP A 97 2.00 20.03 -2.38
C ASP A 97 0.70 20.36 -3.10
N ARG A 98 0.23 19.45 -3.97
CA ARG A 98 -1.05 19.59 -4.67
C ARG A 98 -2.24 19.62 -3.70
N LYS A 99 -2.24 18.75 -2.69
CA LYS A 99 -3.27 18.74 -1.64
C LYS A 99 -3.25 20.05 -0.85
N ARG A 100 -2.07 20.50 -0.39
CA ARG A 100 -1.88 21.74 0.38
C ARG A 100 -2.36 22.98 -0.40
N ALA A 101 -2.03 23.08 -1.68
CA ALA A 101 -2.52 24.16 -2.54
C ALA A 101 -4.06 24.16 -2.64
N ALA A 102 -4.67 23.00 -2.85
CA ALA A 102 -6.13 22.87 -2.93
C ALA A 102 -6.87 23.16 -1.61
N SER A 103 -6.22 22.94 -0.46
CA SER A 103 -6.74 23.29 0.86
C SER A 103 -6.65 24.80 1.14
N ALA A 104 -5.55 25.45 0.73
CA ALA A 104 -5.34 26.88 0.96
C ALA A 104 -6.40 27.76 0.28
N GLU A 105 -6.90 27.34 -0.89
CA GLU A 105 -7.98 28.00 -1.62
C GLU A 105 -9.33 28.04 -0.85
N ARG A 106 -9.49 27.20 0.19
CA ARG A 106 -10.77 26.94 0.88
C ARG A 106 -10.80 27.41 2.34
N GLN A 107 -9.87 28.30 2.73
CA GLN A 107 -9.72 29.02 4.02
C GLN A 107 -10.54 28.44 5.20
N ASN A 108 -9.86 27.74 6.13
CA ASN A 108 -10.40 27.27 7.43
C ASN A 108 -11.49 26.17 7.41
N SER A 109 -11.56 25.33 6.37
CA SER A 109 -12.34 24.09 6.43
C SER A 109 -11.49 22.86 6.12
N ASN A 110 -11.88 21.68 6.61
CA ASN A 110 -11.29 20.39 6.21
C ASN A 110 -11.55 20.06 4.73
N ASN A 111 -12.24 20.93 3.99
CA ASN A 111 -12.63 20.73 2.61
C ASN A 111 -11.52 21.16 1.65
N PHE A 112 -11.18 20.29 0.71
CA PHE A 112 -10.26 20.60 -0.39
C PHE A 112 -10.71 19.88 -1.65
N LEU A 113 -10.49 20.46 -2.84
CA LEU A 113 -10.88 19.84 -4.10
C LEU A 113 -9.71 19.88 -5.09
N ILE A 114 -9.19 18.73 -5.48
CA ILE A 114 -8.07 18.67 -6.42
C ILE A 114 -8.62 18.79 -7.85
N CYS A 115 -8.60 19.99 -8.41
CA CYS A 115 -9.11 20.27 -9.76
C CYS A 115 -8.25 19.64 -10.88
N SER A 116 -6.94 19.56 -10.69
CA SER A 116 -6.01 18.93 -11.63
C SER A 116 -4.99 18.08 -10.89
N ILE A 117 -4.67 16.90 -11.43
CA ILE A 117 -3.59 16.01 -10.96
C ILE A 117 -2.70 15.53 -12.12
N GLY A 118 -3.14 15.73 -13.38
CA GLY A 118 -2.48 15.17 -14.55
C GLY A 118 -1.05 15.66 -14.74
N ASP A 119 -0.76 16.91 -14.41
CA ASP A 119 0.58 17.49 -14.48
C ASP A 119 1.55 16.85 -13.47
N VAL A 120 1.09 16.51 -12.27
CA VAL A 120 1.89 15.76 -11.28
C VAL A 120 2.19 14.34 -11.80
N LEU A 121 1.19 13.68 -12.38
CA LEU A 121 1.36 12.36 -13.00
C LEU A 121 2.31 12.39 -14.19
N VAL A 122 2.25 13.42 -15.02
CA VAL A 122 3.19 13.62 -16.14
C VAL A 122 4.60 13.80 -15.62
N LYS A 123 4.80 14.68 -14.64
CA LYS A 123 6.12 14.92 -14.05
C LYS A 123 6.76 13.62 -13.52
N GLN A 124 5.96 12.72 -12.95
CA GLN A 124 6.45 11.44 -12.43
C GLN A 124 6.67 10.37 -13.51
N PHE A 125 5.73 10.21 -14.43
CA PHE A 125 5.67 9.04 -15.32
C PHE A 125 6.02 9.33 -16.78
N SER A 126 6.59 10.50 -17.07
CA SER A 126 7.08 10.86 -18.41
C SER A 126 8.53 11.35 -18.39
N GLY A 127 9.12 11.53 -19.58
CA GLY A 127 10.47 12.08 -19.74
C GLY A 127 11.54 11.34 -18.94
N CYS A 128 12.49 12.09 -18.38
CA CYS A 128 13.59 11.56 -17.57
C CYS A 128 13.13 10.77 -16.34
N SER A 129 12.04 11.19 -15.69
CA SER A 129 11.48 10.49 -14.52
C SER A 129 11.05 9.06 -14.87
N SER A 130 10.40 8.89 -16.03
CA SER A 130 10.02 7.55 -16.50
C SER A 130 11.22 6.65 -16.78
N VAL A 131 12.29 7.19 -17.38
CA VAL A 131 13.53 6.44 -17.66
C VAL A 131 14.22 6.05 -16.35
N ARG A 132 14.32 6.98 -15.39
CA ARG A 132 14.84 6.73 -14.03
C ARG A 132 14.05 5.63 -13.33
N MET A 133 12.71 5.71 -13.36
CA MET A 133 11.83 4.70 -12.77
C MET A 133 12.04 3.32 -13.41
N LYS A 134 12.11 3.24 -14.74
CA LYS A 134 12.37 1.99 -15.45
C LYS A 134 13.70 1.35 -15.04
N LYS A 135 14.76 2.15 -14.93
CA LYS A 135 16.10 1.70 -14.53
C LYS A 135 16.12 1.15 -13.10
N ILE A 136 15.54 1.90 -12.16
CA ILE A 136 15.53 1.54 -10.73
C ILE A 136 14.73 0.26 -10.52
N TYR A 137 13.48 0.21 -10.99
CA TYR A 137 12.64 -0.97 -10.84
C TYR A 137 13.17 -2.18 -11.62
N GLY A 138 13.79 -1.98 -12.80
CA GLY A 138 14.45 -3.07 -13.53
C GLY A 138 15.57 -3.74 -12.72
N LYS A 139 16.41 -2.93 -12.05
CA LYS A 139 17.47 -3.44 -11.16
C LYS A 139 16.93 -4.07 -9.88
N PHE A 140 15.86 -3.52 -9.31
CA PHE A 140 15.20 -4.10 -8.13
C PHE A 140 14.57 -5.46 -8.44
N CYS A 141 13.76 -5.52 -9.49
CA CYS A 141 12.99 -6.72 -9.85
C CYS A 141 13.88 -7.85 -10.39
N SER A 142 14.90 -7.55 -11.20
CA SER A 142 15.83 -8.58 -11.69
C SER A 142 16.55 -9.34 -10.55
N ARG A 143 16.71 -8.71 -9.38
CA ARG A 143 17.35 -9.30 -8.19
C ARG A 143 16.37 -9.87 -7.16
N HIS A 144 15.06 -9.85 -7.43
CA HIS A 144 14.03 -10.29 -6.50
C HIS A 144 14.27 -11.71 -5.97
N ASN A 145 14.47 -12.68 -6.87
CA ASN A 145 14.67 -14.08 -6.48
C ASN A 145 15.97 -14.27 -5.70
N GLU A 146 17.05 -13.58 -6.09
CA GLU A 146 18.32 -13.59 -5.36
C GLU A 146 18.13 -13.07 -3.93
N ALA A 147 17.48 -11.92 -3.77
CA ALA A 147 17.21 -11.30 -2.47
C ALA A 147 16.37 -12.21 -1.55
N VAL A 148 15.29 -12.79 -2.08
CA VAL A 148 14.40 -13.68 -1.32
C VAL A 148 15.11 -14.99 -0.94
N ASN A 149 15.90 -15.57 -1.85
CA ASN A 149 16.64 -16.80 -1.57
C ASN A 149 17.75 -16.57 -0.53
N LEU A 150 18.50 -15.47 -0.65
CA LEU A 150 19.51 -15.09 0.34
C LEU A 150 18.89 -14.84 1.71
N TYR A 151 17.74 -14.18 1.78
CA TYR A 151 16.99 -14.04 3.03
C TYR A 151 16.64 -15.41 3.64
N LYS A 152 16.10 -16.34 2.84
CA LYS A 152 15.74 -17.69 3.31
C LYS A 152 16.96 -18.46 3.82
N GLU A 153 18.08 -18.35 3.11
CA GLU A 153 19.34 -18.98 3.50
C GLU A 153 19.85 -18.44 4.84
N LEU A 154 19.93 -17.12 4.99
CA LEU A 154 20.34 -16.48 6.24
C LEU A 154 19.41 -16.84 7.40
N HIS A 155 18.10 -16.84 7.16
CA HIS A 155 17.11 -17.19 8.17
C HIS A 155 17.18 -18.68 8.58
N ALA A 156 17.60 -19.57 7.69
CA ALA A 156 17.77 -20.99 8.00
C ALA A 156 19.09 -21.30 8.73
N LYS A 157 20.18 -20.60 8.37
CA LYS A 157 21.53 -20.92 8.86
C LYS A 157 21.97 -20.09 10.06
N ASP A 158 21.56 -18.82 10.15
CA ASP A 158 22.03 -17.89 11.19
C ASP A 158 20.96 -17.66 12.28
N LYS A 159 21.21 -18.21 13.46
CA LYS A 159 20.33 -18.05 14.64
C LYS A 159 20.22 -16.60 15.10
N ARG A 160 21.26 -15.77 14.94
CA ARG A 160 21.23 -14.34 15.29
C ARG A 160 20.33 -13.59 14.31
N PHE A 161 20.43 -13.90 13.02
CA PHE A 161 19.52 -13.36 12.00
C PHE A 161 18.07 -13.74 12.30
N GLN A 162 17.80 -15.02 12.58
CA GLN A 162 16.47 -15.50 12.94
C GLN A 162 15.90 -14.78 14.17
N ALA A 163 16.71 -14.61 15.22
CA ALA A 163 16.32 -13.89 16.43
C ALA A 163 16.01 -12.41 16.15
N PHE A 164 16.83 -11.75 15.34
CA PHE A 164 16.62 -10.37 14.91
C PHE A 164 15.30 -10.21 14.14
N ILE A 165 15.02 -11.11 13.18
CA ILE A 165 13.75 -11.09 12.42
C ILE A 165 12.57 -11.31 13.36
N LYS A 166 12.63 -12.30 14.25
CA LYS A 166 11.55 -12.59 15.22
C LYS A 166 11.27 -11.38 16.13
N LYS A 167 12.32 -10.76 16.66
CA LYS A 167 12.24 -9.53 17.48
C LYS A 167 11.61 -8.40 16.68
N THR A 168 12.11 -8.14 15.46
CA THR A 168 11.60 -7.07 14.59
C THR A 168 10.13 -7.27 14.25
N MET A 169 9.72 -8.50 13.93
CA MET A 169 8.34 -8.85 13.59
C MET A 169 7.37 -8.76 14.77
N SER A 170 7.87 -8.81 16.01
CA SER A 170 7.07 -8.58 17.21
C SER A 170 6.76 -7.09 17.46
N SER A 171 7.47 -6.19 16.79
CA SER A 171 7.21 -4.75 16.87
C SER A 171 5.98 -4.36 16.03
N SER A 172 5.13 -3.49 16.58
CA SER A 172 3.99 -2.91 15.85
C SER A 172 4.44 -2.04 14.66
N VAL A 173 5.68 -1.54 14.67
CA VAL A 173 6.23 -0.63 13.65
C VAL A 173 6.20 -1.25 12.26
N VAL A 174 6.57 -2.54 12.15
CA VAL A 174 6.67 -3.25 10.86
C VAL A 174 5.34 -3.85 10.41
N ARG A 175 4.26 -3.72 11.21
CA ARG A 175 2.93 -4.30 10.92
C ARG A 175 2.98 -5.78 10.52
N ARG A 176 3.93 -6.53 11.10
CA ARG A 176 4.19 -7.94 10.78
C ARG A 176 4.53 -8.20 9.29
N LEU A 177 5.12 -7.22 8.60
CA LEU A 177 5.63 -7.40 7.23
C LEU A 177 7.09 -7.85 7.26
N SER A 178 7.33 -9.10 6.86
CA SER A 178 8.67 -9.66 6.68
C SER A 178 9.41 -9.03 5.49
N ILE A 179 10.73 -9.25 5.42
CA ILE A 179 11.56 -8.76 4.30
C ILE A 179 11.04 -9.25 2.94
N PRO A 180 10.72 -10.55 2.72
CA PRO A 180 10.15 -11.01 1.46
C PRO A 180 8.83 -10.34 1.10
N GLU A 181 7.95 -10.11 2.08
CA GLU A 181 6.68 -9.42 1.86
C GLU A 181 6.89 -7.97 1.46
N CYS A 182 7.85 -7.28 2.09
CA CYS A 182 8.21 -5.91 1.71
C CYS A 182 8.75 -5.85 0.27
N ILE A 183 9.65 -6.77 -0.11
CA ILE A 183 10.19 -6.88 -1.47
C ILE A 183 9.05 -7.12 -2.48
N LEU A 184 8.10 -7.98 -2.14
CA LEU A 184 6.94 -8.26 -2.98
C LEU A 184 6.04 -7.03 -3.13
N LEU A 185 5.73 -6.33 -2.03
CA LEU A 185 4.91 -5.10 -2.05
C LEU A 185 5.56 -4.01 -2.91
N VAL A 186 6.88 -3.84 -2.82
CA VAL A 186 7.61 -2.91 -3.68
C VAL A 186 7.50 -3.31 -5.15
N THR A 187 7.73 -4.59 -5.46
CA THR A 187 7.61 -5.13 -6.83
C THR A 187 6.21 -4.90 -7.42
N GLN A 188 5.16 -5.02 -6.60
CA GLN A 188 3.78 -4.85 -7.03
C GLN A 188 3.38 -3.39 -7.23
N ARG A 189 4.01 -2.42 -6.56
CA ARG A 189 3.57 -1.01 -6.57
C ARG A 189 3.43 -0.45 -7.99
N ILE A 190 4.41 -0.71 -8.85
CA ILE A 190 4.44 -0.19 -10.22
C ILE A 190 3.20 -0.62 -11.04
N THR A 191 2.69 -1.83 -10.79
CA THR A 191 1.50 -2.39 -11.47
C THR A 191 0.19 -1.75 -11.02
N LYS A 192 0.18 -1.03 -9.88
CA LYS A 192 -1.03 -0.38 -9.36
C LYS A 192 -1.32 0.96 -10.02
N TYR A 193 -0.27 1.66 -10.47
CA TYR A 193 -0.45 2.99 -11.07
C TYR A 193 -1.33 2.99 -12.32
N PRO A 194 -1.22 2.07 -13.30
CA PRO A 194 -2.11 2.06 -14.45
C PRO A 194 -3.59 1.98 -14.06
N VAL A 195 -3.93 1.15 -13.07
CA VAL A 195 -5.31 0.96 -12.59
C VAL A 195 -5.83 2.21 -11.88
N LEU A 196 -5.02 2.81 -11.00
CA LEU A 196 -5.37 4.05 -10.30
C LEU A 196 -5.56 5.21 -11.29
N ILE A 197 -4.59 5.40 -12.18
CA ILE A 197 -4.59 6.49 -13.15
C ILE A 197 -5.76 6.34 -14.15
N GLN A 198 -6.07 5.11 -14.58
CA GLN A 198 -7.22 4.85 -15.44
C GLN A 198 -8.55 5.17 -14.75
N ARG A 199 -8.71 4.84 -13.46
CA ARG A 199 -9.90 5.22 -12.67
C ARG A 199 -10.02 6.74 -12.48
N ILE A 200 -8.92 7.44 -12.22
CA ILE A 200 -8.90 8.92 -12.19
C ILE A 200 -9.40 9.48 -13.52
N LEU A 201 -8.91 8.90 -14.63
CA LEU A 201 -9.28 9.35 -15.96
C LEU A 201 -10.76 9.12 -16.26
N GLN A 202 -11.30 7.95 -15.92
CA GLN A 202 -12.72 7.60 -16.10
C GLN A 202 -13.67 8.60 -15.41
N HIS A 203 -13.24 9.18 -14.29
CA HIS A 203 -14.02 10.17 -13.54
C HIS A 203 -13.62 11.62 -13.83
N THR A 204 -12.61 11.86 -14.67
CA THR A 204 -12.24 13.21 -15.11
C THR A 204 -13.18 13.61 -16.25
N ARG A 205 -14.26 14.31 -15.91
CA ARG A 205 -15.28 14.77 -16.87
C ARG A 205 -14.69 15.68 -17.95
N GLY A 206 -15.16 15.48 -19.19
CA GLY A 206 -14.82 16.27 -20.36
C GLY A 206 -16.05 16.74 -21.11
N LYS A 207 -16.81 17.68 -20.55
CA LYS A 207 -17.82 18.45 -21.30
C LYS A 207 -17.90 19.84 -20.70
N SER A 208 -16.88 20.66 -20.98
CA SER A 208 -17.04 22.11 -20.91
C SER A 208 -17.45 22.60 -22.29
N GLU A 209 -18.46 23.47 -22.36
CA GLU A 209 -18.89 24.12 -23.60
C GLU A 209 -17.87 25.16 -24.07
N ASP A 210 -16.95 25.57 -23.20
CA ASP A 210 -15.83 26.46 -23.50
C ASP A 210 -14.75 25.73 -24.34
N PRO A 211 -14.49 26.19 -25.59
CA PRO A 211 -13.46 25.62 -26.46
C PRO A 211 -12.06 25.57 -25.84
N GLN A 212 -11.68 26.58 -25.08
CA GLN A 212 -10.35 26.69 -24.48
C GLN A 212 -10.20 25.64 -23.37
N GLN A 213 -11.21 25.48 -22.53
CA GLN A 213 -11.26 24.42 -21.51
C GLN A 213 -11.27 23.02 -22.12
N ARG A 214 -11.91 22.81 -23.28
CA ARG A 214 -11.84 21.53 -24.00
C ARG A 214 -10.43 21.21 -24.48
N VAL A 215 -9.68 22.20 -24.99
CA VAL A 215 -8.30 22.00 -25.42
C VAL A 215 -7.43 21.60 -24.23
N PHE A 216 -7.49 22.33 -23.11
CA PHE A 216 -6.75 21.97 -21.90
C PHE A 216 -7.15 20.60 -21.34
N HIS A 217 -8.45 20.29 -21.33
CA HIS A 217 -8.95 18.97 -20.94
C HIS A 217 -8.39 17.86 -21.84
N SER A 218 -8.45 18.03 -23.15
CA SER A 218 -7.95 17.05 -24.12
C SER A 218 -6.44 16.81 -23.99
N ALA A 219 -5.66 17.86 -23.72
CA ALA A 219 -4.23 17.75 -23.45
C ALA A 219 -3.97 16.97 -22.15
N ARG A 220 -4.71 17.28 -21.06
CA ARG A 220 -4.61 16.55 -19.79
C ARG A 220 -4.95 15.07 -19.94
N VAL A 221 -6.03 14.74 -20.65
CA VAL A 221 -6.43 13.35 -20.93
C VAL A 221 -5.36 12.63 -21.73
N ARG A 222 -4.82 13.25 -22.77
CA ARG A 222 -3.75 12.67 -23.61
C ARG A 222 -2.50 12.37 -22.79
N HIS A 223 -2.09 13.31 -21.94
CA HIS A 223 -0.97 13.15 -21.03
C HIS A 223 -1.16 11.99 -20.04
N ILE A 224 -2.34 11.90 -19.43
CA ILE A 224 -2.68 10.81 -18.50
C ILE A 224 -2.67 9.45 -19.24
N HIS A 225 -3.23 9.38 -20.44
CA HIS A 225 -3.16 8.18 -21.28
C HIS A 225 -1.71 7.78 -21.61
N GLN A 226 -0.86 8.75 -21.94
CA GLN A 226 0.55 8.49 -22.23
C GLN A 226 1.26 7.90 -21.01
N CYS A 227 1.01 8.41 -19.80
CA CYS A 227 1.55 7.83 -18.56
C CYS A 227 1.11 6.38 -18.38
N VAL A 228 -0.18 6.08 -18.59
CA VAL A 228 -0.70 4.69 -18.51
C VAL A 228 0.01 3.78 -19.50
N LYS A 229 0.21 4.23 -20.74
CA LYS A 229 0.92 3.48 -21.77
C LYS A 229 2.37 3.17 -21.36
N VAL A 230 3.12 4.20 -20.94
CA VAL A 230 4.53 4.06 -20.52
C VAL A 230 4.68 3.08 -19.36
N ILE A 231 3.78 3.15 -18.36
CA ILE A 231 3.82 2.26 -17.20
C ILE A 231 3.41 0.83 -17.61
N LYS A 232 2.40 0.66 -18.46
CA LYS A 232 2.00 -0.67 -18.97
C LYS A 232 3.13 -1.33 -19.76
N GLU A 233 3.78 -0.60 -20.67
CA GLU A 233 4.95 -1.11 -21.40
C GLU A 233 6.08 -1.54 -20.44
N PHE A 234 6.27 -0.80 -19.36
CA PHE A 234 7.25 -1.16 -18.35
C PHE A 234 6.90 -2.44 -17.59
N CYS A 235 5.66 -2.61 -17.15
CA CYS A 235 5.16 -3.81 -16.47
C CYS A 235 5.27 -5.08 -17.34
N VAL A 236 5.44 -4.92 -18.65
CA VAL A 236 5.54 -5.98 -19.65
C VAL A 236 7.02 -6.34 -19.91
N LEU A 237 8.01 -5.73 -19.26
CA LEU A 237 9.41 -6.13 -19.45
C LEU A 237 9.73 -7.50 -18.81
N PRO A 238 10.64 -8.30 -19.42
CA PRO A 238 11.03 -9.64 -18.93
C PRO A 238 11.46 -9.68 -17.46
N ASP A 239 12.20 -8.68 -16.99
CA ASP A 239 12.72 -8.58 -15.61
C ASP A 239 11.63 -8.40 -14.56
N LEU A 240 10.50 -7.81 -14.96
CA LEU A 240 9.27 -7.80 -14.16
C LEU A 240 8.51 -9.11 -14.40
N ARG A 241 8.44 -9.60 -15.65
CA ARG A 241 7.69 -10.80 -16.04
C ARG A 241 8.10 -12.10 -15.36
N CYS A 242 9.39 -12.29 -15.10
CA CYS A 242 9.90 -13.48 -14.41
C CYS A 242 9.43 -13.56 -12.95
N ASN A 243 9.18 -12.42 -12.29
CA ASN A 243 8.54 -12.36 -10.96
C ASN A 243 7.01 -12.18 -11.06
N THR A 244 6.50 -11.61 -12.14
CA THR A 244 5.05 -11.45 -12.37
C THR A 244 4.38 -12.73 -12.87
N ARG A 245 5.08 -13.84 -13.12
CA ARG A 245 4.44 -15.16 -13.33
C ARG A 245 3.64 -15.59 -12.09
N CYS A 246 4.03 -15.13 -10.89
CA CYS A 246 3.19 -15.18 -9.68
C CYS A 246 2.06 -14.14 -9.65
N LEU A 247 2.14 -13.07 -10.45
CA LEU A 247 1.15 -11.99 -10.52
C LEU A 247 0.04 -12.22 -11.57
N VAL A 248 0.22 -13.10 -12.57
CA VAL A 248 -0.86 -13.41 -13.53
C VAL A 248 -1.98 -14.23 -12.88
N SER A 249 -1.68 -15.09 -11.89
CA SER A 249 -2.72 -15.66 -11.01
C SER A 249 -3.44 -14.59 -10.18
N PHE A 250 -2.80 -13.43 -9.98
CA PHE A 250 -3.32 -12.33 -9.17
C PHE A 250 -4.09 -11.28 -9.97
N GLU A 251 -4.03 -11.18 -11.30
CA GLU A 251 -4.96 -10.28 -12.02
C GLU A 251 -6.41 -10.76 -11.87
N ASN A 252 -6.63 -12.09 -11.89
CA ASN A 252 -7.91 -12.72 -11.56
C ASN A 252 -8.27 -12.55 -10.08
N LEU A 253 -7.27 -12.53 -9.19
CA LEU A 253 -7.49 -12.26 -7.78
C LEU A 253 -7.68 -10.76 -7.49
N PHE A 254 -7.18 -9.83 -8.30
CA PHE A 254 -7.26 -8.39 -8.08
C PHE A 254 -8.65 -7.85 -8.43
N LEU A 255 -9.33 -8.46 -9.40
CA LEU A 255 -10.78 -8.26 -9.60
C LEU A 255 -11.61 -8.82 -8.44
N ALA A 256 -11.18 -9.92 -7.80
CA ALA A 256 -11.84 -10.47 -6.62
C ALA A 256 -11.50 -9.71 -5.32
N ILE A 257 -10.32 -9.09 -5.23
CA ILE A 257 -9.77 -8.47 -4.04
C ILE A 257 -10.12 -6.97 -3.95
N SER A 258 -10.40 -6.27 -5.05
CA SER A 258 -10.90 -4.90 -5.01
C SER A 258 -12.22 -4.75 -4.24
N SER A 259 -12.92 -5.87 -3.98
CA SER A 259 -14.10 -5.92 -3.11
C SER A 259 -13.83 -6.46 -1.69
N LEU A 260 -12.65 -7.04 -1.40
CA LEU A 260 -12.38 -7.73 -0.11
C LEU A 260 -11.10 -7.33 0.66
N HIS A 261 -10.00 -6.84 0.07
CA HIS A 261 -8.80 -6.52 0.89
C HIS A 261 -8.74 -5.11 1.48
N ILE A 262 -9.54 -4.16 0.99
CA ILE A 262 -9.76 -2.93 1.77
C ILE A 262 -10.37 -3.33 3.12
N PHE A 263 -11.21 -4.37 3.16
CA PHE A 263 -11.78 -4.87 4.41
C PHE A 263 -10.75 -5.59 5.29
N VAL A 264 -9.84 -6.42 4.76
CA VAL A 264 -8.89 -7.17 5.63
C VAL A 264 -7.76 -6.30 6.18
N LEU A 265 -7.28 -5.31 5.42
CA LEU A 265 -6.24 -4.38 5.93
C LEU A 265 -6.82 -3.26 6.81
N LEU A 266 -8.11 -2.90 6.67
CA LEU A 266 -8.79 -1.96 7.58
C LEU A 266 -9.44 -2.64 8.80
N SER A 267 -9.90 -3.90 8.70
CA SER A 267 -10.51 -4.60 9.86
C SER A 267 -9.50 -5.00 10.92
N ALA A 268 -8.20 -5.05 10.59
CA ALA A 268 -7.14 -5.20 11.57
C ALA A 268 -6.90 -3.93 12.42
N VAL A 269 -7.63 -2.83 12.16
CA VAL A 269 -7.49 -1.53 12.82
C VAL A 269 -8.65 -1.22 13.79
N SER A 270 -9.72 -2.02 13.82
CA SER A 270 -10.88 -1.77 14.70
C SER A 270 -11.27 -3.01 15.50
N HIS A 271 -10.51 -3.33 16.55
CA HIS A 271 -11.05 -3.79 17.84
C HIS A 271 -9.88 -3.98 18.84
N ASP A 272 -9.67 -2.99 19.70
CA ASP A 272 -9.18 -3.22 21.06
C ASP A 272 -9.68 -2.09 21.96
N SER A 273 -10.69 -2.42 22.77
CA SER A 273 -11.16 -1.66 23.93
C SER A 273 -12.20 -2.51 24.69
N PRO A 274 -12.31 -2.36 26.02
CA PRO A 274 -11.71 -3.30 26.96
C PRO A 274 -12.73 -4.23 27.62
N VAL A 275 -12.19 -5.30 28.21
CA VAL A 275 -12.88 -6.22 29.12
C VAL A 275 -13.62 -5.44 30.20
N GLN A 276 -14.96 -5.40 30.13
CA GLN A 276 -15.81 -5.13 31.28
C GLN A 276 -16.11 -6.45 31.99
N SER A 277 -15.48 -6.61 33.15
CA SER A 277 -15.79 -7.56 34.21
C SER A 277 -17.15 -7.28 34.85
N PHE A 278 -17.91 -8.33 35.22
CA PHE A 278 -18.71 -8.51 36.45
C PHE A 278 -19.64 -9.75 36.29
N PRO A 279 -20.15 -10.40 37.36
CA PRO A 279 -19.47 -10.98 38.51
C PRO A 279 -19.66 -12.52 38.58
N SER A 280 -18.81 -13.14 39.39
CA SER A 280 -18.95 -14.51 39.88
C SER A 280 -20.16 -14.67 40.82
N SER A 281 -21.10 -15.54 40.47
CA SER A 281 -22.05 -16.13 41.41
C SER A 281 -22.14 -17.64 41.22
N SER A 282 -21.66 -18.33 42.24
CA SER A 282 -21.81 -19.73 42.57
C SER A 282 -23.22 -20.28 42.44
N LEU A 283 -23.37 -21.49 41.88
CA LEU A 283 -24.29 -22.50 42.41
C LEU A 283 -23.92 -23.91 41.93
N ARG A 284 -24.30 -24.87 42.76
CA ARG A 284 -23.61 -26.12 43.10
C ARG A 284 -24.63 -27.25 42.97
N TRP A 285 -24.16 -28.44 42.56
CA TRP A 285 -24.78 -29.76 42.75
C TRP A 285 -26.16 -30.08 42.13
N ARG A 286 -26.19 -31.18 41.36
CA ARG A 286 -27.00 -32.36 41.74
C ARG A 286 -26.39 -33.66 41.22
N LYS A 287 -26.24 -34.62 42.13
CA LYS A 287 -25.79 -36.01 41.96
C LYS A 287 -27.01 -36.94 41.85
N GLY A 288 -26.88 -37.99 41.05
CA GLY A 288 -27.50 -39.31 41.26
C GLY A 288 -28.88 -39.54 40.62
N ARG A 289 -29.35 -40.77 40.37
CA ARG A 289 -28.81 -42.14 40.50
C ARG A 289 -29.91 -43.09 39.96
N GLY A 290 -29.54 -44.25 39.39
CA GLY A 290 -30.40 -45.44 39.25
C GLY A 290 -30.82 -45.78 37.81
N ARG A 291 -30.97 -47.03 37.37
CA ARG A 291 -30.80 -48.37 37.96
C ARG A 291 -30.62 -49.38 36.79
N ARG A 292 -30.34 -50.64 37.17
CA ARG A 292 -29.73 -51.76 36.45
C ARG A 292 -30.77 -52.88 36.20
N VAL A 293 -30.74 -53.62 35.08
CA VAL A 293 -31.32 -54.97 34.83
C VAL A 293 -30.57 -55.62 33.63
N THR A 294 -29.55 -56.49 33.81
CA THR A 294 -29.52 -57.99 33.70
C THR A 294 -30.20 -58.58 32.45
N GLY A 295 -29.47 -59.12 31.45
CA GLY A 295 -29.07 -60.55 31.32
C GLY A 295 -29.55 -61.11 29.94
N PRO A 296 -29.24 -62.38 29.55
CA PRO A 296 -28.04 -62.73 28.75
C PRO A 296 -28.30 -63.52 27.43
N ALA A 297 -27.19 -63.77 26.71
CA ALA A 297 -26.83 -64.95 25.88
C ALA A 297 -27.50 -65.23 24.51
N GLN A 298 -26.62 -65.54 23.53
CA GLN A 298 -26.73 -66.48 22.38
C GLN A 298 -27.89 -66.22 21.38
N ASP A 299 -27.73 -66.22 20.05
CA ASP A 299 -26.77 -66.80 19.09
C ASP A 299 -26.38 -65.77 18.00
#